data_AF-A0A942RJL3-F1
#
_entry.id   AF-A0A942RJL3-F1
#
_cell.length_a   1.000
_cell.length_b   1.000
_cell.length_c   1.000
_cell.angle_alpha   90.00
_cell.angle_beta   90.00
_cell.angle_gamma   90.00
#
_symmetry.space_group_name_H-M   'P 1'
#
loop_
_entity.id
_entity.type
_entity.pdbx_description
1 polymer ?
#
loop_
_entity_poly.entity_id
_entity_poly.type
_entity_poly.pdbx_seq_one_letter_code
_entity_poly.pdbx_strand_id
1 'polypeptide(L)' 'MMSTFHWIHIVVGAWLAFVNFLPFLPSGLLLINNVVIGIIVALYNAYFLFAKNNTEVKQK' A
#
# COMPACT_ATOMS: atom_id res chain seq x y z
N MET A 1 -0.02 4.15 18.50
CA MET A 1 1.27 3.46 18.28
C MET A 1 1.49 3.39 16.77
N MET A 2 2.53 4.03 16.22
CA MET A 2 2.74 4.08 14.76
C MET A 2 3.19 2.69 14.29
N SER A 3 2.24 1.91 13.79
CA SER A 3 2.51 0.55 13.32
C SER A 3 3.39 0.60 12.08
N THR A 4 4.30 -0.36 11.93
CA THR A 4 5.15 -0.55 10.73
C THR A 4 4.33 -0.48 9.43
N PHE A 5 3.08 -0.93 9.48
CA PHE A 5 2.11 -0.83 8.39
C PHE A 5 1.88 0.62 7.89
N HIS A 6 1.72 1.57 8.80
CA HIS A 6 1.43 2.97 8.46
C HIS A 6 2.64 3.62 7.79
N TRP A 7 3.85 3.27 8.23
CA TRP A 7 5.10 3.71 7.60
C TRP A 7 5.27 3.14 6.18
N ILE A 8 5.00 1.84 5.99
CA ILE A 8 5.04 1.21 4.67
C ILE A 8 4.02 1.87 3.73
N HIS A 9 2.79 2.11 4.19
CA HIS A 9 1.76 2.77 3.38
C HIS A 9 2.18 4.19 2.96
N ILE A 10 2.78 4.97 3.87
CA ILE A 10 3.28 6.31 3.55
C ILE A 10 4.43 6.25 2.54
N VAL A 11 5.42 5.37 2.74
CA VAL A 11 6.57 5.23 1.83
C VAL A 11 6.13 4.78 0.44
N VAL A 12 5.23 3.81 0.36
CA VAL A 12 4.70 3.31 -0.91
C VAL A 12 3.81 4.34 -1.60
N GLY A 13 2.97 5.06 -0.83
CA GLY A 13 2.17 6.17 -1.35
C GLY A 13 3.02 7.32 -1.89
N ALA A 14 4.11 7.66 -1.18
CA ALA A 14 5.08 8.65 -1.64
C ALA A 14 5.80 8.21 -2.91
N TRP A 15 6.17 6.93 -3.03
CA TRP A 15 6.75 6.36 -4.24
C TRP A 15 5.78 6.43 -5.43
N LEU A 16 4.51 6.06 -5.24
CA LEU A 16 3.46 6.16 -6.25
C LEU A 16 3.27 7.61 -6.73
N ALA A 17 3.30 8.58 -5.82
CA ALA A 17 3.25 9.99 -6.21
C ALA A 17 4.50 10.40 -6.99
N PHE A 18 5.69 10.01 -6.52
CA PHE A 18 6.98 10.43 -7.07
C PHE A 18 7.29 9.84 -8.44
N VAL A 19 6.97 8.57 -8.69
CA VAL A 19 7.25 7.89 -9.96
C VAL A 19 6.51 8.53 -11.15
N ASN A 20 5.38 9.20 -10.91
CA ASN A 20 4.65 9.95 -11.94
C ASN A 20 5.37 11.26 -12.36
N PHE A 21 6.32 11.76 -11.57
CA PHE A 21 7.12 12.94 -11.90
C PHE A 21 8.46 12.60 -12.56
N LEU A 22 8.85 11.31 -12.58
CA LEU A 22 10.08 10.85 -13.20
C LEU A 22 9.80 10.36 -14.64
N PRO A 23 10.48 10.89 -15.67
CA PRO A 23 10.35 10.42 -17.06
C PRO A 23 11.11 9.10 -17.30
N PHE A 24 11.17 8.22 -16.29
CA PHE A 24 11.91 6.96 -16.33
C PHE A 24 11.12 5.84 -17.03
N LEU A 25 9.78 5.89 -17.01
CA LEU A 25 8.92 4.81 -17.51
C LEU A 25 7.98 5.31 -18.62
N PRO A 26 7.75 4.50 -19.67
CA PRO A 26 6.68 4.74 -20.63
C PRO A 26 5.31 4.79 -19.94
N SER A 27 4.40 5.64 -20.40
CA SER A 27 3.08 5.87 -19.78
C SER A 27 2.27 4.60 -19.52
N GLY A 28 2.31 3.62 -20.44
CA GLY A 28 1.64 2.32 -20.25
C GLY A 28 2.23 1.49 -19.11
N LEU A 29 3.56 1.49 -18.96
CA LEU A 29 4.26 0.79 -17.87
C LEU A 29 4.07 1.51 -16.53
N LEU A 30 4.00 2.85 -16.56
CA LEU A 30 3.71 3.69 -15.38
C LEU A 30 2.33 3.37 -14.80
N LEU A 31 1.31 3.28 -15.65
CA LEU A 31 -0.04 2.91 -15.24
C LEU A 31 -0.05 1.51 -14.59
N ILE A 32 0.57 0.52 -15.23
CA ILE A 32 0.64 -0.85 -14.71
C ILE A 32 1.37 -0.90 -13.37
N ASN A 33 2.53 -0.23 -13.25
CA ASN A 33 3.28 -0.14 -12.01
C ASN A 33 2.42 0.43 -10.88
N ASN A 34 1.74 1.55 -11.16
CA ASN A 34 0.96 2.24 -10.14
C ASN A 34 -0.27 1.43 -9.70
N VAL A 35 -0.95 0.77 -10.64
CA VAL A 35 -2.10 -0.08 -10.36
C VAL A 35 -1.69 -1.30 -9.54
N VAL A 36 -0.60 -1.98 -9.90
CA VAL A 36 -0.12 -3.18 -9.17
C VAL A 36 0.25 -2.83 -7.74
N ILE A 37 1.04 -1.76 -7.53
CA ILE A 37 1.41 -1.31 -6.18
C ILE A 37 0.18 -0.87 -5.39
N GLY A 38 -0.76 -0.14 -6.02
CA GLY A 38 -2.01 0.27 -5.38
C GLY A 38 -2.86 -0.93 -4.91
N ILE A 39 -2.98 -1.97 -5.73
CA ILE A 39 -3.70 -3.21 -5.39
C ILE A 39 -3.03 -3.92 -4.21
N ILE A 40 -1.69 -4.04 -4.21
CA ILE A 40 -0.95 -4.68 -3.11
C ILE A 40 -1.23 -3.94 -1.80
N VAL A 41 -1.13 -2.62 -1.81
CA VAL A 41 -1.38 -1.80 -0.62
C VAL A 41 -2.82 -1.92 -0.14
N ALA A 42 -3.80 -1.90 -1.05
CA ALA A 42 -5.21 -2.06 -0.72
C ALA A 42 -5.51 -3.44 -0.13
N LEU A 43 -4.94 -4.51 -0.68
CA LEU A 43 -5.07 -5.87 -0.15
C LEU A 43 -4.44 -6.02 1.22
N TYR A 44 -3.25 -5.44 1.45
CA TYR A 44 -2.61 -5.45 2.77
C TYR A 44 -3.40 -4.63 3.79
N ASN A 45 -3.95 -3.49 3.38
CA ASN A 45 -4.83 -2.68 4.22
C ASN A 45 -6.11 -3.44 4.58
N ALA A 46 -6.74 -4.07 3.59
CA ALA A 46 -7.91 -4.92 3.80
C ALA A 46 -7.60 -6.12 4.70
N TYR A 47 -6.48 -6.82 4.49
CA TYR A 47 -6.04 -7.90 5.38
C TYR A 47 -5.83 -7.40 6.81
N PHE A 48 -5.21 -6.24 7.01
CA PHE A 48 -5.03 -5.69 8.34
C PHE A 48 -6.39 -5.34 9.00
N LEU A 49 -7.28 -4.67 8.26
CA LEU A 49 -8.60 -4.25 8.76
C LEU A 49 -9.54 -5.43 9.01
N PHE A 50 -9.55 -6.43 8.13
CA PHE A 50 -10.51 -7.54 8.16
C PHE A 50 -9.95 -8.84 8.71
N ALA A 51 -8.66 -9.14 8.57
CA ALA A 51 -8.09 -10.39 9.08
C ALA A 51 -7.37 -10.21 10.42
N LYS A 52 -6.60 -9.13 10.59
CA LYS A 52 -5.87 -8.88 11.85
C LYS A 52 -6.73 -8.25 12.95
N ASN A 53 -7.69 -7.39 12.59
CA ASN A 53 -8.59 -6.77 13.58
C ASN A 53 -9.73 -7.71 14.04
N ASN A 54 -10.07 -8.75 13.27
CA ASN A 54 -11.06 -9.75 13.67
C ASN A 54 -10.50 -10.88 14.53
N THR A 55 -9.17 -11.04 14.60
CA THR A 55 -8.54 -12.02 15.52
C THR A 55 -8.36 -11.49 16.94
N GLU A 56 -8.70 -10.22 17.21
CA GLU A 56 -8.70 -9.61 18.55
C GLU A 56 -10.00 -9.86 19.35
N VAL A 57 -10.91 -10.74 18.88
CA VAL A 57 -12.08 -11.21 19.69
C VAL A 57 -11.72 -12.42 20.58
N LYS A 58 -10.43 -12.69 20.81
CA LYS A 58 -10.03 -13.57 21.92
C LYS A 58 -8.81 -13.03 22.65
N GLN A 59 -9.07 -12.72 23.92
CA GLN A 59 -8.15 -12.63 25.06
C GLN A 59 -7.45 -11.27 25.24
N LYS A 60 -8.11 -10.31 25.91
CA LYS A 60 -8.07 -10.20 27.37
C LYS A 60 -9.18 -9.30 27.90
#